data_AF-A0A0C3PYX3-F1
#
_entry.id   AF-A0A0C3PYX3-F1
#
_cell.length_a   1.000
_cell.length_b   1.000
_cell.length_c   1.000
_cell.angle_alpha   90.00
_cell.angle_beta   90.00
_cell.angle_gamma   90.00
#
_symmetry.space_group_name_H-M   'P 1'
#
loop_
_entity.id
_entity.type
_entity.pdbx_description
1 polymer ?
#
loop_
_entity_poly.entity_id
_entity_poly.type
_entity_poly.pdbx_seq_one_letter_code
_entity_poly.pdbx_strand_id
1 'polypeptide(L)' 'FVTAISTRALIFIDAALPDVGLLCFVAIGLGEVSTCKININEDDALLKGDPLGMFQLGGYTHCLFFRRCLKVT' A
#
# COMPACT_ATOMS: atom_id res chain seq x y z
N PHE A 1 0.20 15.24 -9.99
CA PHE A 1 0.80 15.03 -11.32
C PHE A 1 1.88 13.95 -11.29
N VAL A 2 2.98 14.12 -10.55
CA VAL A 2 4.08 13.11 -10.47
C VAL A 2 3.58 11.72 -10.04
N THR A 3 2.73 11.68 -9.02
CA THR A 3 2.08 10.45 -8.53
C THR A 3 1.18 9.75 -9.55
N ALA A 4 0.82 10.39 -10.68
CA ALA A 4 0.03 9.83 -11.78
C ALA A 4 0.89 9.33 -12.96
N ILE A 5 2.19 9.69 -13.03
CA ILE A 5 3.17 9.13 -14.00
C ILE A 5 4.27 8.17 -13.44
N SER A 6 4.66 8.28 -12.16
CA SER A 6 5.46 7.29 -11.37
C SER A 6 5.05 5.79 -11.43
N THR A 7 5.91 4.87 -10.99
CA THR A 7 5.52 3.46 -10.73
C THR A 7 4.73 3.35 -9.42
N ARG A 8 3.71 2.47 -9.35
CA ARG A 8 2.97 2.17 -8.11
C ARG A 8 2.74 0.68 -7.92
N ALA A 9 2.67 0.30 -6.65
CA ALA A 9 2.11 -0.97 -6.21
C ALA A 9 0.81 -0.70 -5.44
N LEU A 10 -0.28 -1.37 -5.82
CA LEU A 10 -1.56 -1.34 -5.12
C LEU A 10 -1.72 -2.67 -4.41
N ILE A 11 -1.86 -2.62 -3.09
CA ILE A 11 -2.03 -3.79 -2.24
C ILE A 11 -3.40 -3.70 -1.61
N PHE A 12 -4.29 -4.60 -2.01
CA PHE A 12 -5.63 -4.73 -1.44
C PHE A 12 -5.57 -5.69 -0.26
N ILE A 13 -6.03 -5.24 0.90
CA ILE A 13 -6.02 -6.01 2.13
C ILE A 13 -7.46 -6.09 2.62
N ASP A 14 -7.98 -7.31 2.73
CA ASP A 14 -9.26 -7.55 3.36
C ASP A 14 -9.05 -7.66 4.87
N ALA A 15 -9.49 -6.65 5.62
CA ALA A 15 -9.34 -6.66 7.07
C ALA A 15 -10.40 -7.59 7.69
N ALA A 16 -9.95 -8.50 8.54
CA ALA A 16 -10.83 -9.40 9.29
C ALA A 16 -11.84 -8.66 10.20
N LEU A 17 -11.60 -7.39 10.52
CA LEU A 17 -12.54 -6.56 11.27
C LEU A 17 -13.60 -5.99 10.30
N PRO A 18 -14.90 -6.35 10.45
CA PRO A 18 -15.95 -5.99 9.50
C PRO A 18 -16.14 -4.49 9.30
N ASP A 19 -15.86 -3.71 10.35
CA ASP A 19 -15.98 -2.24 10.31
C ASP A 19 -14.94 -1.60 9.39
N VAL A 20 -13.76 -2.22 9.24
CA VAL A 20 -12.67 -1.77 8.36
C VAL A 20 -12.87 -2.33 6.95
N GLY A 21 -13.08 -3.64 6.85
CA GLY A 21 -13.21 -4.36 5.58
C GLY A 21 -12.03 -4.11 4.63
N LEU A 22 -12.33 -3.98 3.33
CA LEU A 22 -11.32 -3.76 2.29
C LEU A 22 -10.64 -2.39 2.42
N LEU A 23 -9.31 -2.42 2.55
CA LEU A 23 -8.44 -1.25 2.44
C LEU A 23 -7.42 -1.45 1.33
N CYS A 24 -6.89 -0.33 0.80
CA CYS A 24 -5.87 -0.37 -0.23
C CYS A 24 -4.66 0.46 0.21
N PHE A 25 -3.50 -0.18 0.29
CA PHE A 25 -2.23 0.49 0.46
C PHE A 25 -1.62 0.76 -0.92
N VAL A 26 -1.27 2.02 -1.18
CA VAL A 26 -0.67 2.44 -2.44
C VAL A 26 0.74 2.91 -2.17
N ALA A 27 1.71 2.12 -2.60
CA ALA A 27 3.12 2.46 -2.61
C ALA A 27 3.49 3.14 -3.94
N ILE A 28 4.19 4.27 -3.88
CA ILE A 28 4.54 5.08 -5.06
C ILE A 28 6.05 5.34 -5.05
N GLY A 29 6.74 4.90 -6.10
CA GLY A 29 8.14 5.26 -6.37
C GLY A 29 8.22 6.61 -7.07
N LEU A 30 8.93 7.58 -6.48
CA LEU A 30 9.17 8.90 -7.06
C LEU A 30 10.58 8.97 -7.65
N GLY A 31 10.70 9.44 -8.90
CA GLY A 31 12.00 9.55 -9.60
C GLY A 31 12.40 8.28 -10.37
N GLU A 32 13.42 8.39 -11.21
CA GLU A 32 13.72 7.45 -12.30
C GLU A 32 14.16 6.04 -11.85
N VAL A 33 14.71 5.89 -10.64
CA VAL A 33 15.29 4.61 -10.18
C VAL A 33 14.57 4.01 -8.97
N SER A 34 13.48 4.65 -8.51
CA SER A 34 12.73 4.20 -7.34
C SER A 34 11.87 2.97 -7.68
N THR A 35 11.99 1.91 -6.90
CA THR A 35 11.22 0.67 -7.08
C THR A 35 10.47 0.26 -5.81
N CYS A 36 9.27 -0.26 -5.99
CA CYS A 36 8.46 -0.84 -4.91
C CYS A 36 8.60 -2.36 -4.99
N LYS A 37 9.39 -2.96 -4.09
CA LYS A 37 9.51 -4.41 -4.00
C LYS A 37 8.41 -4.93 -3.09
N ILE A 38 7.57 -5.80 -3.61
CA ILE A 38 6.48 -6.46 -2.88
C ILE A 38 7.03 -7.78 -2.35
N ASN A 39 6.81 -8.07 -1.06
CA ASN A 39 7.32 -9.26 -0.38
C ASN A 39 6.20 -10.21 0.08
N ILE A 40 4.96 -9.93 -0.31
CA ILE A 40 3.76 -10.69 0.02
C ILE A 40 3.12 -11.22 -1.26
N ASN A 41 2.30 -12.26 -1.13
CA ASN A 41 1.53 -12.86 -2.20
C ASN A 41 0.03 -12.68 -1.94
N GLU A 42 -0.76 -12.96 -2.99
CA GLU A 42 -2.20 -13.11 -2.83
C GLU A 42 -2.49 -14.24 -1.81
N ASP A 43 -3.53 -14.04 -0.99
CA ASP A 43 -3.97 -14.92 0.10
C ASP A 43 -3.06 -15.02 1.34
N ASP A 44 -1.96 -14.26 1.42
CA ASP A 44 -1.15 -14.20 2.64
C ASP A 44 -1.95 -13.59 3.81
N ALA A 45 -1.97 -14.30 4.95
CA ALA A 45 -2.53 -13.79 6.19
C ALA A 45 -1.53 -12.84 6.87
N LEU A 46 -1.95 -11.60 7.10
CA LEU A 46 -1.10 -10.53 7.65
C LEU A 46 -1.58 -10.08 9.02
N LEU A 47 -0.63 -9.81 9.91
CA LEU A 47 -0.83 -9.13 11.18
C LEU A 47 -0.40 -7.66 11.09
N LYS A 48 -0.92 -6.84 12.01
CA LYS A 48 -0.52 -5.45 12.11
C LYS A 48 0.98 -5.37 12.42
N GLY A 49 1.73 -4.72 11.53
CA GLY A 49 3.18 -4.55 11.64
C GLY A 49 3.97 -5.47 10.71
N ASP A 50 3.31 -6.40 10.02
CA ASP A 50 3.98 -7.27 9.08
C ASP A 50 4.50 -6.50 7.86
N PRO A 51 5.69 -6.86 7.35
CA PRO A 51 6.30 -6.18 6.22
C PRO A 51 5.58 -6.55 4.92
N LEU A 52 4.97 -5.56 4.26
CA LEU A 52 4.36 -5.74 2.93
C LEU A 52 5.41 -5.78 1.80
N GLY A 53 6.58 -5.20 2.06
CA GLY A 53 7.59 -4.94 1.05
C GLY A 53 8.54 -3.82 1.46
N MET A 54 9.26 -3.28 0.49
CA MET A 54 10.25 -2.22 0.71
C MET A 54 10.37 -1.29 -0.49
N PHE A 55 10.65 -0.01 -0.22
CA PHE A 55 11.09 0.93 -1.25
C PHE A 55 12.60 0.79 -1.44
N GLN A 56 13.05 0.79 -2.69
CA GLN A 56 14.47 0.78 -3.03
C GLN A 56 14.79 2.02 -3.86
N LEU A 57 15.90 2.70 -3.51
CA LEU A 57 16.42 3.91 -4.13
C LEU A 57 15.49 5.12 -3.93
N GLY A 58 16.03 6.19 -3.34
CA GLY A 58 15.29 7.26 -2.67
C GLY A 58 14.23 7.97 -3.54
N GLY A 59 13.23 8.53 -2.85
CA GLY A 59 12.05 9.11 -3.48
C GLY A 59 10.89 8.12 -3.44
N TYR A 60 10.07 8.20 -2.40
CA TYR A 60 8.87 7.38 -2.29
C TYR A 60 7.82 8.10 -1.47
N THR A 61 6.57 7.72 -1.72
CA THR A 61 5.44 8.13 -0.89
C THR A 61 4.44 6.99 -0.86
N HIS A 62 3.47 7.08 0.04
CA HIS A 62 2.41 6.09 0.15
C HIS A 62 1.10 6.77 0.55
N CYS A 63 -0.01 6.09 0.26
CA CYS A 63 -1.33 6.50 0.67
C CYS A 63 -2.14 5.26 1.08
N LEU A 64 -3.01 5.42 2.08
CA LEU A 64 -3.99 4.43 2.47
C LEU A 64 -5.38 4.88 2.03
N PHE A 65 -6.07 4.01 1.33
CA PHE A 65 -7.46 4.18 0.96
C PHE A 65 -8.32 3.29 1.84
N PHE A 66 -9.34 3.90 2.41
CA PHE A 66 -10.31 3.24 3.26
C PHE A 66 -11.68 3.25 2.59
N ARG A 67 -12.49 2.24 2.90
CA ARG A 67 -13.88 2.21 2.46
C ARG A 67 -14.64 3.44 2.96
N ARG A 68 -15.62 3.89 2.16
CA ARG A 68 -16.47 5.02 2.50
C ARG A 68 -17.12 4.81 3.88
N CYS A 69 -17.16 5.89 4.68
CA CYS A 69 -17.71 5.92 6.05
C CYS A 69 -16.85 5.24 7.14
N LEU A 70 -15.64 4.75 6.85
CA LEU A 70 -14.72 4.36 7.92
C LEU A 70 -14.24 5.59 8.69
N LYS A 71 -14.38 5.56 10.01
CA LYS A 71 -13.85 6.61 10.88
C LYS A 71 -12.39 6.30 11.24
N VAL A 72 -11.47 7.09 10.70
CA VAL A 72 -10.05 7.07 11.09
C VAL A 72 -9.87 8.12 12.18
N THR A 73 -9.47 7.69 13.39
CA THR A 73 -9.28 8.58 14.55
C THR A 73 -7.89 8.38 15.12
#